data_AF-A0ABD5NPF2-F1
#
_entry.id   AF-A0ABD5NPF2-F1
#
_cell.length_a   1.000
_cell.length_b   1.000
_cell.length_c   1.000
_cell.angle_alpha   90.00
_cell.angle_beta   90.00
_cell.angle_gamma   90.00
#
_symmetry.space_group_name_H-M   'P 1'
#
loop_
_entity.id
_entity.type
_entity.pdbx_description
1 polymer ?
#
loop_
_entity_poly.entity_id
_entity_poly.type
_entity_poly.pdbx_seq_one_letter_code
_entity_poly.pdbx_strand_id
1 'polypeptide(L)'
;MTRIDVDGDSAADGLLTLVLAVVEILVEALEREAVRRMESGRLTDEEVDRLGRQLAAIEDQIAEIEADQEITDDVDRVRGELDGLVGDAIQRLGDVEFGDGDTPGQFPGGERP
;
A
#
# COMPACT_ATOMS: atom_id res chain seq x y z
N MET A 1 -1.60 1.46 26.28
CA MET A 1 -1.30 2.60 25.39
C MET A 1 0.17 2.91 25.54
N THR A 2 0.98 2.45 24.60
CA THR A 2 2.41 2.79 24.54
C THR A 2 2.51 4.27 24.27
N ARG A 3 2.97 5.04 25.26
CA ARG A 3 3.24 6.47 25.12
C ARG A 3 4.59 6.54 24.41
N ILE A 4 4.57 6.88 23.13
CA ILE A 4 5.79 7.16 22.40
C ILE A 4 6.24 8.55 22.86
N ASP A 5 7.27 8.59 23.69
CA ASP A 5 7.97 9.82 24.05
C ASP A 5 8.89 10.11 22.87
N VAL A 6 8.47 11.04 22.01
CA VAL A 6 9.25 11.45 20.85
C VAL A 6 9.70 12.87 21.11
N ASP A 7 11.01 13.09 21.11
CA ASP A 7 11.58 14.43 21.06
C ASP A 7 10.95 15.19 19.89
N GLY A 8 10.46 16.40 20.11
CA GLY A 8 9.56 17.09 19.16
C GLY A 8 10.12 17.24 17.74
N ASP A 9 11.44 17.42 17.62
CA ASP A 9 12.13 17.48 16.32
C ASP A 9 12.18 16.09 15.65
N SER A 10 12.54 15.05 16.40
CA SER A 10 12.53 13.66 15.90
C SER A 10 11.11 13.15 15.54
N ALA A 11 10.08 13.69 16.18
CA ALA A 11 8.68 13.36 15.90
C ALA A 11 8.20 13.97 14.59
N ALA A 12 8.64 15.20 14.31
CA ALA A 12 8.34 15.90 13.08
C ALA A 12 8.97 15.18 11.89
N ASP A 13 10.24 14.80 12.01
CA ASP A 13 10.97 14.07 10.98
C ASP A 13 10.32 12.71 10.70
N GLY A 14 10.04 11.92 11.75
CA GLY A 14 9.37 10.63 11.59
C GLY A 14 7.96 10.71 10.99
N LEU A 15 7.21 11.77 11.31
CA LEU A 15 5.90 12.01 10.68
C LEU A 15 6.06 12.41 9.20
N LEU A 16 7.04 13.25 8.88
CA LEU A 16 7.34 13.65 7.51
C LEU A 16 7.71 12.43 6.66
N THR A 17 8.63 11.59 7.14
CA THR A 17 9.00 10.32 6.52
C THR A 17 7.77 9.44 6.26
N LEU A 18 6.89 9.30 7.24
CA LEU A 18 5.66 8.51 7.09
C LEU A 18 4.72 9.10 6.04
N VAL A 19 4.54 10.42 6.02
CA VAL A 19 3.69 11.11 5.05
C VAL A 19 4.26 10.93 3.63
N LEU A 20 5.57 11.11 3.44
CA LEU A 20 6.21 10.91 2.15
C LEU A 20 6.03 9.48 1.66
N ALA A 21 6.31 8.48 2.50
CA ALA A 21 6.10 7.07 2.16
C ALA A 21 4.65 6.79 1.72
N VAL A 22 3.66 7.37 2.40
CA VAL A 22 2.24 7.24 2.01
C VAL A 22 1.96 7.93 0.67
N VAL A 23 2.51 9.13 0.44
CA VAL A 23 2.32 9.85 -0.82
C VAL A 23 2.94 9.08 -1.99
N GLU A 24 4.12 8.50 -1.85
CA GLU A 24 4.75 7.65 -2.88
C GLU A 24 3.87 6.46 -3.26
N ILE A 25 3.33 5.75 -2.26
CA ILE A 25 2.41 4.63 -2.49
C ILE A 25 1.18 5.10 -3.27
N LEU A 26 0.66 6.29 -2.96
CA LEU A 26 -0.48 6.87 -3.67
C LEU A 26 -0.12 7.25 -5.11
N VAL A 27 1.06 7.83 -5.35
CA VAL A 27 1.55 8.16 -6.70
C VAL A 27 1.62 6.89 -7.54
N GLU A 28 2.26 5.83 -7.06
CA GLU A 28 2.33 4.56 -7.77
C GLU A 28 0.95 3.95 -8.06
N ALA A 29 0.03 4.05 -7.11
CA ALA A 29 -1.34 3.59 -7.29
C ALA A 29 -2.05 4.40 -8.38
N LEU A 30 -1.84 5.71 -8.41
CA LEU A 30 -2.39 6.62 -9.42
C LEU A 30 -1.78 6.37 -10.80
N GLU A 31 -0.48 6.13 -10.90
CA GLU A 31 0.18 5.75 -12.16
C GLU A 31 -0.41 4.46 -12.72
N ARG A 32 -0.53 3.42 -11.88
CA ARG A 32 -1.15 2.15 -12.28
C ARG A 32 -2.59 2.35 -12.75
N GLU A 33 -3.34 3.23 -12.09
CA GLU A 33 -4.70 3.57 -12.52
C GLU A 33 -4.73 4.40 -13.81
N ALA A 34 -3.78 5.31 -14.00
CA ALA A 34 -3.63 6.08 -15.23
C ALA A 34 -3.44 5.13 -16.41
N VAL A 35 -2.52 4.17 -16.30
CA VAL A 35 -2.30 3.12 -17.31
C VAL A 35 -3.58 2.34 -17.59
N ARG A 36 -4.29 1.87 -16.55
CA ARG A 36 -5.57 1.16 -16.74
C ARG A 36 -6.63 2.00 -17.46
N ARG A 37 -6.69 3.31 -17.19
CA ARG A 37 -7.63 4.22 -17.86
C ARG A 37 -7.24 4.53 -19.30
N MET A 38 -5.93 4.63 -19.57
CA MET A 38 -5.39 4.75 -20.93
C MET A 38 -5.75 3.52 -21.78
N GLU A 39 -5.48 2.32 -21.27
CA GLU A 39 -5.75 1.06 -21.97
C GLU A 39 -7.25 0.84 -22.24
N SER A 40 -8.11 1.36 -21.37
CA SER A 40 -9.57 1.27 -21.53
C SER A 40 -10.18 2.40 -22.36
N GLY A 41 -9.37 3.34 -22.88
CA GLY A 41 -9.84 4.48 -23.67
C GLY A 41 -10.69 5.47 -22.87
N ARG A 42 -10.58 5.47 -21.53
CA ARG A 42 -11.30 6.38 -20.63
C ARG A 42 -10.64 7.75 -20.48
N LEU A 43 -9.46 7.94 -21.07
CA LEU A 43 -8.74 9.20 -21.12
C LEU A 43 -8.38 9.53 -22.57
N THR A 44 -8.49 10.80 -22.93
CA THR A 44 -7.96 11.35 -24.17
C THR A 44 -6.45 11.56 -24.08
N ASP A 45 -5.76 11.62 -25.21
CA ASP A 45 -4.29 11.82 -25.26
C ASP A 45 -3.85 13.10 -24.49
N GLU A 46 -4.67 14.16 -24.55
CA GLU A 46 -4.43 15.42 -23.84
C GLU A 46 -4.57 15.26 -22.32
N GLU A 47 -5.54 14.47 -21.86
CA GLU A 47 -5.71 14.16 -20.43
C GLU A 47 -4.59 13.27 -19.90
N VAL A 48 -4.11 12.33 -20.70
CA VAL A 48 -2.95 11.48 -20.38
C VAL A 48 -1.70 12.32 -20.18
N ASP A 49 -1.39 13.20 -21.14
CA ASP A 49 -0.22 14.05 -21.08
C ASP A 49 -0.28 15.03 -19.89
N ARG A 50 -1.46 15.60 -19.62
CA ARG A 50 -1.66 16.45 -18.45
C ARG A 50 -1.47 15.67 -17.15
N LEU A 51 -2.02 14.46 -17.06
CA LEU A 51 -1.92 13.61 -15.87
C LEU A 51 -0.46 13.22 -15.61
N GLY A 52 0.25 12.75 -16.63
CA GLY A 52 1.67 12.40 -16.53
C GLY A 52 2.53 13.56 -16.05
N ARG A 53 2.31 14.77 -16.60
CA ARG A 53 3.04 15.98 -16.14
C ARG A 53 2.74 16.35 -14.69
N GLN A 54 1.51 16.11 -14.21
CA GLN A 54 1.15 16.38 -12.82
C GLN A 54 1.78 15.37 -11.86
N LEU A 55 1.80 14.08 -12.23
CA LEU A 55 2.44 13.04 -11.44
C LEU A 55 3.96 13.26 -11.35
N ALA A 56 4.62 13.52 -12.47
CA ALA A 56 6.05 13.84 -12.49
C ALA A 56 6.40 15.07 -11.62
N ALA A 57 5.56 16.13 -11.66
CA ALA A 57 5.77 17.30 -10.81
C ALA A 57 5.60 17.00 -9.31
N ILE A 58 4.80 15.99 -8.94
CA ILE A 58 4.68 15.53 -7.55
C ILE A 58 5.93 14.74 -7.16
N GLU A 59 6.39 13.83 -8.01
CA GLU A 59 7.62 13.05 -7.80
C GLU A 59 8.84 13.95 -7.62
N ASP A 60 9.00 14.97 -8.46
CA ASP A 60 10.09 15.95 -8.36
C ASP A 60 10.06 16.67 -7.00
N GLN A 61 8.87 17.04 -6.50
CA GLN A 61 8.72 17.69 -5.20
C GLN A 61 9.01 16.74 -4.04
N ILE A 62 8.61 15.47 -4.13
CA ILE A 62 8.93 14.45 -3.13
C ILE A 62 10.44 14.27 -3.05
N ALA A 63 11.10 14.09 -4.20
CA ALA A 63 12.54 13.92 -4.28
C ALA A 63 13.31 15.13 -3.71
N GLU A 64 12.83 16.35 -3.96
CA GLU A 64 13.41 17.57 -3.38
C GLU A 64 13.31 17.56 -1.84
N ILE A 65 12.13 17.24 -1.29
CA ILE A 65 11.91 17.21 0.16
C ILE A 65 12.77 16.11 0.81
N GLU A 66 12.84 14.92 0.22
CA GLU A 66 13.64 13.83 0.75
C GLU A 66 15.13 14.14 0.78
N ALA A 67 15.63 14.78 -0.29
CA ALA A 67 17.01 15.21 -0.37
C ALA A 67 17.33 16.31 0.66
N ASP A 68 16.43 17.28 0.83
CA ASP A 68 16.59 18.38 1.78
C ASP A 68 16.60 17.91 3.24
N GLN A 69 15.89 16.82 3.53
CA GLN A 69 15.77 16.26 4.88
C GLN A 69 16.69 15.04 5.11
N GLU A 70 17.39 14.58 4.08
CA GLU A 70 18.26 13.38 4.11
C GLU A 70 17.52 12.10 4.58
N ILE A 71 16.24 11.94 4.19
CA ILE A 71 15.35 10.87 4.69
C ILE A 71 14.98 9.81 3.65
N THR A 72 15.55 9.80 2.44
CA THR A 72 15.21 8.82 1.38
C THR A 72 15.29 7.37 1.88
N ASP A 73 16.38 6.98 2.54
CA ASP A 73 16.55 5.61 3.08
C ASP A 73 15.51 5.27 4.18
N ASP A 74 15.02 6.29 4.89
CA ASP A 74 14.01 6.12 5.93
C ASP A 74 12.61 5.95 5.33
N VAL A 75 12.30 6.71 4.27
CA VAL A 75 11.06 6.58 3.50
C VAL A 75 10.96 5.19 2.89
N ASP A 76 12.01 4.73 2.20
CA ASP A 76 12.09 3.38 1.61
C ASP A 76 11.83 2.27 2.63
N ARG A 77 12.39 2.42 3.83
CA ARG A 77 12.20 1.44 4.92
C ARG A 77 10.76 1.42 5.41
N VAL A 78 10.19 2.59 5.71
CA VAL A 78 8.81 2.70 6.18
C VAL A 78 7.86 2.12 5.15
N ARG A 79 8.09 2.41 3.87
CA ARG A 79 7.31 1.85 2.77
C ARG A 79 7.38 0.32 2.73
N GLY A 80 8.57 -0.26 2.85
CA GLY A 80 8.74 -1.72 2.92
C GLY A 80 8.06 -2.37 4.12
N GLU A 81 8.09 -1.71 5.29
CA GLU A 81 7.37 -2.16 6.48
C GLU A 81 5.85 -2.12 6.27
N LEU A 82 5.33 -1.04 5.66
CA LEU A 82 3.91 -0.91 5.35
C LEU A 82 3.45 -1.98 4.35
N ASP A 83 4.23 -2.27 3.31
CA ASP A 83 3.93 -3.33 2.35
C ASP A 83 3.85 -4.70 3.02
N GLY A 84 4.79 -4.99 3.94
CA GLY A 84 4.77 -6.20 4.76
C GLY A 84 3.50 -6.30 5.60
N LEU A 85 3.15 -5.25 6.34
CA LEU A 85 1.96 -5.20 7.20
C LEU A 85 0.65 -5.34 6.41
N VAL A 86 0.56 -4.70 5.23
CA VAL A 86 -0.60 -4.79 4.36
C VAL A 86 -0.74 -6.21 3.79
N GLY A 87 0.36 -6.82 3.32
CA GLY A 87 0.35 -8.21 2.84
C GLY A 87 -0.12 -9.19 3.92
N ASP A 88 0.38 -8.99 5.14
CA ASP A 88 0.00 -9.74 6.34
C ASP A 88 -1.50 -9.61 6.69
N ALA A 89 -2.08 -8.42 6.52
CA ALA A 89 -3.49 -8.18 6.78
C ALA A 89 -4.38 -8.83 5.71
N ILE A 90 -3.97 -8.75 4.44
CA ILE A 90 -4.69 -9.37 3.32
C ILE A 90 -4.69 -10.90 3.45
N GLN A 91 -3.54 -11.50 3.80
CA GLN A 91 -3.45 -12.95 3.99
C GLN A 91 -4.39 -13.45 5.08
N ARG A 92 -4.44 -12.75 6.22
CA ARG A 92 -5.34 -13.12 7.33
C ARG A 92 -6.82 -13.05 6.94
N LEU A 93 -7.22 -12.13 6.07
CA LEU A 93 -8.58 -12.07 5.55
C LEU A 93 -8.88 -13.26 4.61
N GLY A 94 -7.91 -13.63 3.76
CA GLY A 94 -8.03 -14.82 2.92
C GLY A 94 -8.15 -16.11 3.73
N ASP A 95 -7.38 -16.25 4.81
CA ASP A 95 -7.40 -17.45 5.67
C ASP A 95 -8.76 -17.65 6.38
N VAL A 96 -9.52 -16.59 6.61
CA VAL A 96 -10.85 -16.64 7.25
C VAL A 96 -11.94 -17.13 6.27
N GLU A 97 -11.80 -16.89 4.96
CA GLU A 97 -12.78 -17.30 3.96
C GLU A 97 -12.63 -18.76 3.49
N PHE A 98 -11.51 -19.44 3.81
CA PHE A 98 -11.26 -20.84 3.45
C PHE A 98 -11.20 -21.82 4.65
N GLY A 99 -11.55 -21.36 5.85
CA GLY A 99 -11.63 -22.20 7.06
C GLY A 99 -13.04 -22.68 7.35
N ASP A 100 -13.26 -24.00 7.18
CA ASP A 100 -14.41 -24.81 7.61
C ASP A 100 -15.48 -25.12 6.56
N GLY A 101 -15.26 -26.22 5.84
CA GLY A 101 -16.26 -26.81 4.94
C GLY A 101 -16.05 -28.28 4.61
N ASP A 102 -15.12 -28.99 5.26
CA ASP A 102 -14.95 -30.43 5.01
C ASP A 102 -14.65 -31.23 6.28
N THR A 103 -15.71 -31.62 6.98
CA THR A 103 -15.72 -32.89 7.70
C THR A 103 -16.74 -33.80 7.00
N PRO A 104 -16.32 -34.70 6.10
CA PRO A 104 -17.21 -35.70 5.55
C PRO A 104 -17.75 -36.56 6.68
N GLY A 105 -19.08 -36.54 6.83
CA GLY A 105 -19.82 -37.29 7.83
C GLY A 105 -19.40 -38.76 7.85
N GLN A 106 -18.84 -39.17 8.98
CA GLN A 106 -18.65 -40.56 9.34
C GLN A 106 -20.05 -41.17 9.58
N PHE A 107 -20.64 -41.77 8.54
CA PHE A 107 -21.86 -42.55 8.67
C PHE A 107 -21.52 -43.93 9.26
N PRO A 108 -22.00 -44.29 10.46
CA PRO A 108 -21.91 -45.66 10.91
C PRO A 108 -22.86 -46.51 10.06
N GLY A 109 -22.29 -47.37 9.22
CA GLY A 109 -23.04 -48.34 8.42
C GLY A 109 -23.85 -49.25 9.34
N GLY A 110 -25.17 -49.03 9.35
CA GLY A 110 -26.15 -49.91 9.97
C GLY A 110 -26.24 -51.23 9.22
N GLU A 111 -26.33 -52.31 9.99
CA GLU A 111 -26.58 -53.66 9.53
C GLU A 111 -27.95 -53.81 8.85
N ARG A 112 -28.00 -54.83 7.95
CA ARG A 112 -29.07 -55.84 7.70
C ARG A 112 -29.56 -55.89 6.25
N PRO A 113 -30.04 -57.06 5.76
CA PRO A 113 -30.46 -58.27 6.48
C PRO A 113 -29.44 -59.41 6.57
#